data_AF-A0A2M7D3Y6-F1
#
_entry.id   AF-A0A2M7D3Y6-F1
#
_cell.length_a   1.000
_cell.length_b   1.000
_cell.length_c   1.000
_cell.angle_alpha   90.00
_cell.angle_beta   90.00
_cell.angle_gamma   90.00
#
_symmetry.space_group_name_H-M   'P 1'
#
loop_
_entity.id
_entity.type
_entity.pdbx_description
1 polymer ?
#
loop_
_entity_poly.entity_id
_entity_poly.type
_entity_poly.pdbx_seq_one_letter_code
_entity_poly.pdbx_strand_id
1 'polypeptide(L)'
;MRLALALKKSGIAAAALLSGWSAHAELGDGFPLGALRVLPSAGLSLVHDSNVALTSNTEIDSFLMIFSPAVRVQGGTDRNHYALTAQSEIARYQSSSIDNYADYGLSAEWQYNPLTRHALG
;
A
#
# COMPACT_ATOMS: atom_id res chain seq x y z
N MET A 1 14.75 37.78 38.69
CA MET A 1 15.77 37.28 37.75
C MET A 1 15.04 36.82 36.49
N ARG A 2 15.29 37.48 35.36
CA ARG A 2 14.58 37.29 34.09
C ARG A 2 15.17 36.10 33.34
N LEU A 3 14.32 35.27 32.73
CA LEU A 3 14.65 34.65 31.44
C LEU A 3 13.38 34.60 30.60
N ALA A 4 13.33 35.48 29.60
CA ALA A 4 12.32 35.47 28.56
C ALA A 4 12.77 34.47 27.48
N LEU A 5 11.89 33.57 27.07
CA LEU A 5 12.00 32.90 25.78
C LEU A 5 10.83 33.38 24.92
N ALA A 6 11.10 34.41 24.12
CA ALA A 6 10.21 34.88 23.09
C ALA A 6 10.24 33.86 21.94
N LEU A 7 9.20 33.02 21.84
CA LEU A 7 9.02 32.17 20.67
C LEU A 7 8.24 32.96 19.60
N LYS A 8 8.95 33.25 18.51
CA LYS A 8 8.44 33.88 17.29
C LYS A 8 7.26 33.10 16.71
N LYS A 9 6.33 33.85 16.09
CA LYS A 9 5.33 33.34 15.14
C LYS A 9 6.04 32.52 14.05
N SER A 10 5.95 31.20 14.10
CA SER A 10 6.39 30.30 13.03
C SER A 10 5.61 28.99 13.16
N GLY A 11 4.99 28.58 12.06
CA GLY A 11 3.91 27.59 12.00
C GLY A 11 4.23 26.27 12.67
N ILE A 12 3.26 25.77 13.44
CA ILE A 12 3.27 24.44 14.03
C ILE A 12 2.71 23.51 12.95
N ALA A 13 3.59 22.73 12.33
CA ALA A 13 3.18 21.54 11.58
C ALA A 13 2.72 20.51 12.61
N ALA A 14 1.41 20.22 12.65
CA ALA A 14 0.87 19.12 13.43
C ALA A 14 1.32 17.80 12.77
N ALA A 15 2.11 17.01 13.49
CA ALA A 15 2.50 15.67 13.06
C ALA A 15 1.38 14.69 13.45
N ALA A 16 0.60 14.22 12.49
CA ALA A 16 -0.38 13.16 12.70
C ALA A 16 0.36 11.85 13.07
N LEU A 17 0.03 11.27 14.23
CA LEU A 17 0.57 9.98 14.66
C LEU A 17 -0.31 8.86 14.10
N LEU A 18 0.11 8.26 12.99
CA LEU A 18 -0.56 7.12 12.39
C LEU A 18 -0.16 5.83 13.13
N SER A 19 -1.14 5.12 13.68
CA SER A 19 -0.96 3.75 14.20
C SER A 19 -1.99 2.83 13.55
N GLY A 20 -1.59 1.65 13.09
CA GLY A 20 -2.46 0.79 12.29
C GLY A 20 -2.26 -0.71 12.51
N TRP A 21 -3.32 -1.46 12.28
CA TRP A 21 -3.33 -2.92 12.24
C TRP A 21 -3.65 -3.37 10.81
N SER A 22 -2.75 -4.16 10.23
CA SER A 22 -2.89 -4.68 8.87
C SER A 22 -3.09 -6.19 8.89
N ALA A 23 -4.11 -6.68 8.19
CA ALA A 23 -4.27 -8.09 7.84
C ALA A 23 -4.01 -8.25 6.33
N HIS A 24 -3.12 -9.16 5.97
CA HIS A 24 -2.88 -9.54 4.58
C HIS A 24 -3.31 -10.99 4.38
N ALA A 25 -4.14 -11.21 3.37
CA ALA A 25 -4.49 -12.55 2.91
C ALA A 25 -3.86 -12.77 1.52
N GLU A 26 -2.93 -13.71 1.45
CA GLU A 26 -2.51 -14.32 0.19
C GLU A 26 -3.35 -15.59 -0.03
N LEU A 27 -4.00 -15.69 -1.18
CA LEU A 27 -4.79 -16.87 -1.56
C LEU A 27 -3.84 -17.98 -2.06
N GLY A 28 -3.01 -18.50 -1.16
CA GLY A 28 -2.04 -19.57 -1.41
C GLY A 28 -1.07 -19.29 -2.56
N ASP A 29 -0.50 -20.34 -3.15
CA ASP A 29 0.43 -20.24 -4.31
C ASP A 29 -0.26 -19.77 -5.61
N GLY A 30 -1.47 -19.24 -5.53
CA GLY A 30 -2.31 -18.94 -6.69
C GLY A 30 -2.80 -20.20 -7.42
N PHE A 31 -3.38 -20.01 -8.60
CA PHE A 31 -3.88 -21.10 -9.44
C PHE A 31 -3.23 -21.09 -10.84
N PRO A 32 -2.97 -22.27 -11.43
CA PRO A 32 -2.41 -22.36 -12.77
C PRO A 32 -3.46 -21.97 -13.83
N LEU A 33 -3.01 -21.26 -14.86
CA LEU A 33 -3.76 -20.93 -16.07
C LEU A 33 -2.88 -21.22 -17.29
N GLY A 34 -2.82 -22.49 -17.70
CA GLY A 34 -1.91 -22.94 -18.74
C GLY A 34 -0.44 -22.81 -18.30
N ALA A 35 0.36 -22.10 -19.09
CA ALA A 35 1.77 -21.80 -18.77
C ALA A 35 1.93 -20.63 -17.76
N LEU A 36 0.82 -20.03 -17.33
CA LEU A 36 0.80 -18.91 -16.40
C LEU A 36 0.33 -19.37 -15.02
N ARG A 37 0.70 -18.59 -14.00
CA ARG A 37 0.19 -18.68 -12.64
C ARG A 37 -0.46 -17.37 -12.26
N VAL A 38 -1.68 -17.43 -11.76
CA VAL A 38 -2.45 -16.28 -11.28
C VAL A 38 -2.43 -16.27 -9.77
N LEU A 39 -1.92 -15.20 -9.18
CA LEU A 39 -1.79 -14.99 -7.74
C LEU A 39 -2.67 -13.82 -7.33
N PRO A 40 -3.91 -14.08 -6.88
CA PRO A 40 -4.74 -13.05 -6.26
C PRO A 40 -4.30 -12.80 -4.82
N SER A 41 -4.34 -11.55 -4.40
CA SER A 41 -4.11 -11.14 -3.02
C SER A 41 -5.12 -10.07 -2.60
N ALA A 42 -5.37 -9.99 -1.29
CA ALA A 42 -6.21 -8.95 -0.72
C ALA A 42 -5.65 -8.52 0.64
N GLY A 43 -5.42 -7.22 0.78
CA GLY A 43 -5.08 -6.59 2.06
C GLY A 43 -6.29 -5.87 2.65
N LEU A 44 -6.39 -5.90 3.98
CA LEU A 44 -7.30 -5.03 4.74
C LEU A 44 -6.51 -4.39 5.88
N SER A 45 -6.47 -3.06 5.91
CA SER A 45 -5.80 -2.29 6.96
C SER A 45 -6.78 -1.35 7.65
N LEU A 46 -6.63 -1.22 8.96
CA LEU A 46 -7.31 -0.24 9.78
C LEU A 46 -6.26 0.69 10.38
N VAL A 47 -6.30 1.95 10.00
CA VAL A 47 -5.38 2.99 10.46
C VAL A 47 -6.16 3.99 11.30
N HIS A 48 -5.64 4.31 12.48
CA HIS A 48 -6.14 5.41 13.29
C HIS A 48 -5.34 6.67 12.95
N ASP A 49 -6.04 7.72 12.52
CA ASP A 49 -5.50 9.05 12.27
C ASP A 49 -6.12 10.03 13.27
N SER A 50 -5.28 10.60 14.13
CA SER A 50 -5.70 11.53 15.17
C SER A 50 -5.90 12.97 14.69
N ASN A 51 -5.59 13.31 13.42
CA ASN A 51 -5.81 14.66 12.89
C ASN A 51 -5.96 14.70 11.36
N VAL A 52 -7.03 14.10 10.84
CA VAL A 52 -7.32 14.07 9.40
C VAL A 52 -7.48 15.47 8.78
N ALA A 53 -7.95 16.44 9.57
CA ALA A 53 -8.27 17.79 9.09
C ALA A 53 -7.08 18.76 9.01
N LEU A 54 -5.87 18.34 9.44
CA LEU A 54 -4.65 19.16 9.47
C LEU A 54 -4.85 20.58 10.09
N THR A 55 -5.79 20.72 11.03
CA THR A 55 -6.15 22.01 11.65
C THR A 55 -5.89 21.98 13.16
N SER A 56 -5.42 23.09 13.71
CA SER A 56 -5.06 23.21 15.12
C SER A 56 -6.26 23.39 16.06
N ASN A 57 -7.45 23.66 15.52
CA ASN A 57 -8.62 24.07 16.32
C ASN A 57 -9.76 23.05 16.33
N THR A 58 -9.68 22.00 15.51
CA THR A 58 -10.70 20.94 15.43
C THR A 58 -10.03 19.66 14.95
N GLU A 59 -9.34 18.97 15.86
CA GLU A 59 -8.88 17.60 15.60
C GLU A 59 -10.10 16.73 15.35
N ILE A 60 -10.13 16.05 14.21
CA ILE A 60 -11.11 15.01 13.92
C ILE A 60 -10.33 13.70 13.95
N ASP A 61 -10.49 12.96 15.05
CA ASP A 61 -10.07 11.56 15.11
C ASP A 61 -10.88 10.78 14.07
N SER A 62 -10.19 10.00 13.23
CA SER A 62 -10.85 9.13 12.26
C SER A 62 -10.16 7.79 12.16
N PHE A 63 -10.97 6.76 11.93
CA PHE A 63 -10.47 5.50 11.42
C PHE A 63 -10.53 5.52 9.90
N LEU A 64 -9.42 5.13 9.28
CA LEU A 64 -9.28 4.88 7.86
C LEU A 64 -9.24 3.36 7.64
N MET A 65 -10.20 2.86 6.87
CA MET A 65 -10.17 1.48 6.39
C MET A 65 -9.61 1.45 4.98
N ILE A 66 -8.58 0.66 4.74
CA ILE A 66 -7.93 0.51 3.43
C ILE A 66 -8.10 -0.93 2.97
N PHE A 67 -8.77 -1.12 1.83
CA PHE A 67 -8.89 -2.40 1.14
C PHE A 67 -8.01 -2.40 -0.11
N SER A 68 -7.08 -3.35 -0.18
CA SER A 68 -6.03 -3.39 -1.21
C SER A 68 -6.03 -4.73 -1.95
N PRO A 69 -6.97 -4.97 -2.89
CA PRO A 69 -6.94 -6.15 -3.73
C PRO A 69 -5.89 -6.02 -4.83
N ALA A 70 -5.24 -7.13 -5.16
CA ALA A 70 -4.34 -7.22 -6.30
C ALA A 70 -4.43 -8.59 -6.97
N VAL A 71 -4.07 -8.62 -8.25
CA VAL A 71 -3.91 -9.84 -9.03
C VAL A 71 -2.60 -9.75 -9.79
N ARG A 72 -1.72 -10.72 -9.55
CA ARG A 72 -0.49 -10.90 -10.31
C ARG A 72 -0.64 -12.10 -11.23
N VAL A 73 -0.27 -11.95 -12.50
CA VAL A 73 -0.15 -13.05 -13.45
C VAL A 73 1.31 -13.17 -13.82
N GLN A 74 1.90 -14.35 -13.66
CA GLN A 74 3.30 -14.57 -13.97
C GLN A 74 3.52 -15.86 -14.75
N GLY A 75 4.60 -15.90 -15.52
CA GLY A 75 4.98 -17.05 -16.31
C GLY A 75 6.44 -16.98 -16.75
N GLY A 76 6.91 -18.06 -17.36
CA GLY A 76 8.26 -18.14 -17.89
C GLY A 76 9.06 -19.34 -17.42
N THR A 77 10.38 -19.22 -17.52
CA THR A 77 11.39 -20.21 -17.14
C THR A 77 12.51 -19.51 -16.38
N ASP A 78 13.48 -20.27 -15.86
CA ASP A 78 14.68 -19.73 -15.21
C ASP A 78 15.50 -18.78 -16.11
N ARG A 79 15.26 -18.82 -17.43
CA ARG A 79 15.90 -17.94 -18.40
C ARG A 79 15.10 -16.68 -18.69
N ASN A 80 13.78 -16.76 -18.67
CA ASN A 80 12.91 -15.69 -19.12
C ASN A 80 11.65 -15.69 -18.26
N HIS A 81 11.51 -14.69 -17.40
CA HIS A 81 10.38 -14.53 -16.49
C HIS A 81 9.64 -13.25 -16.82
N TYR A 82 8.32 -13.29 -16.76
CA TYR A 82 7.47 -12.12 -16.96
C TYR A 82 6.31 -12.13 -15.98
N ALA A 83 5.88 -10.94 -15.57
CA ALA A 83 4.71 -10.76 -14.73
C ALA A 83 3.94 -9.50 -15.08
N LEU A 84 2.63 -9.54 -14.87
CA LEU A 84 1.72 -8.40 -14.93
C LEU A 84 1.00 -8.32 -13.60
N THR A 85 0.96 -7.16 -12.96
CA THR A 85 0.25 -6.95 -11.70
C THR A 85 -0.76 -5.83 -11.86
N ALA A 86 -2.03 -6.12 -11.56
CA ALA A 86 -3.08 -5.12 -11.41
C ALA A 86 -3.44 -5.02 -9.93
N GLN A 87 -3.49 -3.81 -9.40
CA GLN A 87 -3.78 -3.57 -7.99
C GLN A 87 -4.66 -2.34 -7.82
N SER A 88 -5.40 -2.28 -6.72
CA SER A 88 -6.09 -1.07 -6.31
C SER A 88 -5.94 -0.86 -4.80
N GLU A 89 -6.01 0.37 -4.37
CA GLU A 89 -6.11 0.76 -2.97
C GLU A 89 -7.35 1.60 -2.78
N ILE A 90 -8.29 1.10 -1.98
CA ILE A 90 -9.59 1.73 -1.75
C ILE A 90 -9.66 2.11 -0.27
N ALA A 91 -9.65 3.40 0.00
CA ALA A 91 -9.60 3.91 1.36
C ALA A 91 -10.89 4.65 1.72
N ARG A 92 -11.45 4.30 2.88
CA ARG A 92 -12.68 4.86 3.42
C ARG A 92 -12.46 5.41 4.82
N TYR A 93 -12.60 6.72 4.98
CA TYR A 93 -12.60 7.38 6.28
C TYR A 93 -13.97 7.26 6.93
N GLN A 94 -14.01 6.99 8.23
CA GLN A 94 -15.28 6.89 8.97
C GLN A 94 -15.92 8.26 9.24
N SER A 95 -15.10 9.30 9.48
CA SER A 95 -15.60 10.62 9.89
C SER A 95 -15.65 11.65 8.75
N SER A 96 -15.06 11.35 7.59
CA SER A 96 -14.97 12.31 6.48
C SER A 96 -15.02 11.64 5.12
N SER A 97 -16.20 11.59 4.50
CA SER A 97 -16.36 10.92 3.21
C SER A 97 -15.71 11.67 2.03
N ILE A 98 -15.39 12.96 2.19
CA ILE A 98 -14.74 13.77 1.16
C ILE A 98 -13.27 13.40 0.97
N ASP A 99 -12.66 12.80 1.99
CA ASP A 99 -11.25 12.37 1.97
C ASP A 99 -11.07 10.93 1.47
N ASN A 100 -12.17 10.26 1.12
CA ASN A 100 -12.12 8.92 0.53
C ASN A 100 -11.36 8.94 -0.81
N TYR A 101 -10.49 7.96 -1.02
CA TYR A 101 -9.78 7.80 -2.28
C TYR A 101 -9.83 6.36 -2.80
N ALA A 102 -9.55 6.23 -4.09
CA ALA A 102 -9.42 4.96 -4.77
C ALA A 102 -8.33 5.08 -5.84
N ASP A 103 -7.20 4.46 -5.59
CA ASP A 103 -6.05 4.46 -6.50
C ASP A 103 -5.93 3.11 -7.19
N TYR A 104 -5.43 3.13 -8.42
CA TYR A 104 -5.29 1.94 -9.26
C TYR A 104 -3.89 1.91 -9.85
N GLY A 105 -3.30 0.72 -9.90
CA GLY A 105 -1.96 0.49 -10.42
C GLY A 105 -1.94 -0.67 -11.40
N LEU A 106 -1.15 -0.51 -12.46
CA LEU A 106 -0.80 -1.58 -13.39
C LEU A 106 0.72 -1.57 -13.57
N SER A 107 1.35 -2.71 -13.34
CA SER A 107 2.79 -2.90 -13.54
C SER A 107 3.08 -4.11 -14.40
N ALA A 108 4.15 -4.03 -15.18
CA ALA A 108 4.67 -5.13 -15.98
C ALA A 108 6.15 -5.31 -15.66
N GLU A 109 6.55 -6.55 -15.48
CA GLU A 109 7.91 -6.96 -15.17
C GLU A 109 8.38 -7.95 -16.23
N TRP A 110 9.61 -7.77 -16.69
CA TRP A 110 10.27 -8.71 -17.59
C TRP A 110 11.73 -8.86 -17.17
N GLN A 111 12.16 -10.10 -17.00
CA GLN A 111 13.52 -10.44 -16.64
C GLN A 111 14.04 -11.53 -17.57
N TYR A 112 15.21 -11.28 -18.15
CA TYR A 112 15.92 -12.24 -18.99
C TYR A 112 17.31 -12.52 -18.42
N ASN A 113 17.60 -13.79 -18.15
CA ASN A 113 18.88 -14.26 -17.66
C ASN A 113 19.65 -14.98 -18.78
N PRO A 114 20.74 -14.40 -19.31
CA PRO A 114 21.52 -15.04 -20.37
C PRO A 114 22.46 -16.13 -19.86
N LEU A 115 22.70 -16.22 -18.54
CA LEU A 115 23.73 -17.08 -17.93
C LEU A 115 23.20 -18.41 -17.41
N THR A 116 21.89 -18.68 -17.50
CA THR A 116 21.31 -19.96 -17.10
C THR A 116 21.82 -21.07 -18.02
N ARG A 117 22.86 -21.78 -17.58
CA ARG A 117 23.33 -23.02 -18.21
C ARG A 117 22.55 -24.18 -17.60
N HIS A 118 21.91 -24.98 -18.44
CA HIS A 118 21.44 -26.30 -18.02
C HIS A 118 22.65 -27.09 -17.54
N ALA A 119 22.70 -27.44 -16.25
CA ALA A 119 23.54 -28.55 -15.82
C ALA A 119 22.91 -29.80 -16.46
N LEU A 120 23.59 -30.36 -17.45
CA LEU A 120 23.23 -31.65 -18.02
C LEU A 120 23.47 -32.69 -16.92
N GLY A 121 22.39 -33.16 -16.29
CA GLY A 121 22.36 -34.39 -15.50
C GLY A 121 22.02 -35.56 -16.39
#